data_AF-A0A813G455-F1
#
_entry.id   AF-A0A813G455-F1
#
_cell.length_a   1.000
_cell.length_b   1.000
_cell.length_c   1.000
_cell.angle_alpha   90.00
_cell.angle_beta   90.00
_cell.angle_gamma   90.00
#
_symmetry.space_group_name_H-M   'P 1'
#
loop_
_entity.id
_entity.type
_entity.pdbx_description
1 polymer ?
#
loop_
_entity_poly.entity_id
_entity_poly.type
_entity_poly.pdbx_seq_one_letter_code
_entity_poly.pdbx_strand_id
1 'polypeptide(L)'
;FKNHDVYCVAPIVHDTGSNKSLRSASFGSYDYWAVGLNCCSGDGFVCGQYANPKARSGMRLMREDQRAFYQLAVQEAEVTFGIRANNPLFFFWVEEPKQEEKALQVDTRFWWEIGILAFCAFQLLFTVAAVWAYSVFKP
;
A
#
# COMPACT_ATOMS: atom_id res chain seq x y z
N PHE A 1 -6.11 4.58 -17.21
CA PHE A 1 -6.53 3.19 -17.46
C PHE A 1 -7.83 2.87 -16.74
N LYS A 2 -8.74 2.09 -17.36
CA LYS A 2 -10.02 1.69 -16.74
C LYS A 2 -10.22 0.18 -16.85
N ASN A 3 -10.44 -0.49 -15.72
CA ASN A 3 -10.84 -1.89 -15.64
C ASN A 3 -11.82 -2.09 -14.47
N HIS A 4 -13.13 -2.06 -14.77
CA HIS A 4 -14.25 -1.84 -13.82
C HIS A 4 -14.13 -0.52 -13.04
N ASP A 5 -13.03 -0.30 -12.33
CA ASP A 5 -12.61 0.95 -11.71
C ASP A 5 -11.65 1.74 -12.60
N VAL A 6 -11.59 3.06 -12.40
CA VAL A 6 -10.64 3.96 -13.06
C VAL A 6 -9.35 4.03 -12.23
N TYR A 7 -8.24 3.59 -12.81
CA TYR A 7 -6.92 3.60 -12.19
C TYR A 7 -6.20 4.91 -12.53
N CYS A 8 -5.87 5.66 -11.49
CA CYS A 8 -5.28 6.99 -11.55
C CYS A 8 -3.83 6.95 -11.10
N VAL A 9 -2.97 7.62 -11.86
CA VAL A 9 -1.53 7.72 -11.59
C VAL A 9 -1.05 9.14 -11.84
N ALA A 10 -0.14 9.63 -10.99
CA ALA A 10 0.51 10.92 -11.16
C ALA A 10 2.00 10.83 -10.78
N PRO A 11 2.93 11.37 -11.58
CA PRO A 11 4.34 11.34 -11.24
C PRO A 11 4.64 12.26 -10.04
N ILE A 12 5.41 11.75 -9.08
CA ILE A 12 5.86 12.53 -7.93
C ILE A 12 7.20 13.17 -8.29
N VAL A 13 7.18 14.48 -8.45
CA VAL A 13 8.37 15.27 -8.82
C VAL A 13 8.68 16.26 -7.71
N HIS A 14 9.97 16.43 -7.41
CA HIS A 14 10.41 17.50 -6.52
C HIS A 14 10.53 18.78 -7.33
N ASP A 15 9.80 19.82 -6.95
CA ASP A 15 9.95 21.14 -7.55
C ASP A 15 11.32 21.71 -7.15
N THR A 16 12.26 21.72 -8.10
CA THR A 16 13.57 22.34 -7.91
C THR A 16 13.56 23.75 -8.51
N GLY A 17 12.66 24.61 -8.02
CA GLY A 17 12.78 26.08 -7.95
C GLY A 17 13.21 26.85 -9.21
N SER A 18 13.16 26.23 -10.36
CA SER A 18 13.48 26.83 -11.65
C SER A 18 12.27 26.61 -12.52
N ASN A 19 11.88 27.62 -13.29
CA ASN A 19 10.74 27.67 -14.21
C ASN A 19 10.83 26.64 -15.37
N LYS A 20 11.37 25.46 -15.11
CA LYS A 20 11.26 24.27 -15.91
C LYS A 20 9.93 23.62 -15.57
N SER A 21 8.90 24.09 -16.27
CA SER A 21 7.75 23.25 -16.57
C SER A 21 8.24 21.84 -16.93
N LEU A 22 7.44 20.84 -16.57
CA LEU A 22 7.50 19.38 -16.78
C LEU A 22 8.36 18.80 -17.93
N ARG A 23 8.77 19.63 -18.88
CA ARG A 23 9.54 19.36 -20.10
C ARG A 23 11.06 19.41 -19.95
N SER A 24 11.63 19.81 -18.82
CA SER A 24 13.08 20.06 -18.74
C SER A 24 13.83 19.29 -17.64
N ALA A 25 13.21 18.24 -17.11
CA ALA A 25 13.91 17.06 -16.59
C ALA A 25 14.20 16.10 -17.77
N SER A 26 14.95 16.59 -18.77
CA SER A 26 15.10 15.94 -20.09
C SER A 26 15.80 14.56 -20.07
N PHE A 27 16.21 14.01 -18.93
CA PHE A 27 16.92 12.72 -18.85
C PHE A 27 16.70 11.94 -17.55
N GLY A 28 15.72 12.29 -16.71
CA GLY A 28 15.43 11.55 -15.47
C GLY A 28 14.25 10.60 -15.67
N SER A 29 14.41 9.30 -15.40
CA SER A 29 13.27 8.39 -15.29
C SER A 29 12.37 8.81 -14.13
N TYR A 30 11.05 8.85 -14.36
CA TYR A 30 10.07 9.08 -13.31
C TYR A 30 9.74 7.76 -12.65
N ASP A 31 10.44 7.45 -11.56
CA ASP A 31 10.27 6.17 -10.88
C ASP A 31 9.29 6.25 -9.70
N TYR A 32 8.89 7.44 -9.24
CA TYR A 32 7.93 7.62 -8.15
C TYR A 32 6.57 8.09 -8.64
N TRP A 33 5.52 7.35 -8.27
CA TRP A 33 4.15 7.60 -8.73
C TRP A 33 3.15 7.57 -7.58
N ALA A 34 2.30 8.60 -7.53
CA ALA A 34 1.12 8.65 -6.70
C ALA A 34 -0.02 7.88 -7.40
N VAL A 35 -0.73 7.03 -6.68
CA VAL A 35 -1.78 6.15 -7.23
C VAL A 35 -3.09 6.27 -6.46
N GLY A 36 -4.21 6.01 -7.15
CA GLY A 36 -5.54 5.93 -6.57
C GLY A 36 -6.58 5.39 -7.53
N LEU A 37 -7.80 5.15 -7.03
CA LEU A 37 -8.93 4.65 -7.80
C LEU A 37 -10.05 5.68 -7.86
N ASN A 38 -10.66 5.85 -9.03
CA ASN A 38 -11.86 6.66 -9.25
C ASN A 38 -11.72 8.15 -8.82
N CYS A 39 -10.50 8.70 -8.89
CA CYS A 39 -10.16 10.03 -8.39
C CYS A 39 -9.28 10.84 -9.38
N CYS A 40 -9.47 10.59 -10.67
CA CYS A 40 -8.94 11.42 -11.76
C CYS A 40 -10.05 12.37 -12.19
N SER A 41 -9.79 13.68 -12.19
CA SER A 41 -10.75 14.68 -12.71
C SER A 41 -10.06 15.53 -13.77
N GLY A 42 -10.41 15.30 -15.05
CA GLY A 42 -9.72 15.90 -16.18
C GLY A 42 -8.23 15.52 -16.19
N ASP A 43 -7.37 16.54 -16.22
CA ASP A 43 -5.90 16.38 -16.19
C ASP A 43 -5.35 16.31 -14.74
N GLY A 44 -6.22 16.38 -13.74
CA GLY A 44 -5.84 16.49 -12.33
C GLY A 44 -5.96 15.17 -11.56
N PHE A 45 -4.98 14.93 -10.69
CA PHE A 45 -5.02 13.87 -9.68
C PHE A 45 -5.60 14.42 -8.37
N VAL A 46 -6.75 13.89 -7.95
CA VAL A 46 -7.49 14.35 -6.74
C VAL A 46 -7.64 13.23 -5.70
N CYS A 47 -6.74 12.25 -5.72
CA CYS A 47 -6.79 11.12 -4.80
C CYS A 47 -6.16 11.44 -3.44
N GLY A 48 -6.72 10.85 -2.38
CA GLY A 48 -6.18 10.98 -1.03
C GLY A 48 -6.29 12.41 -0.49
N GLN A 49 -5.27 12.85 0.23
CA GLN A 49 -5.26 14.17 0.87
C GLN A 49 -4.66 15.26 -0.04
N TYR A 50 -4.99 15.24 -1.32
CA TYR A 50 -4.41 16.15 -2.34
C TYR A 50 -4.58 17.64 -1.99
N ALA A 51 -5.69 18.00 -1.33
CA ALA A 51 -6.01 19.38 -0.95
C ALA A 51 -5.24 19.86 0.30
N ASN A 52 -4.57 18.94 1.02
CA ASN A 52 -3.86 19.27 2.25
C ASN A 52 -2.38 19.55 1.94
N PRO A 53 -1.87 20.79 2.13
CA PRO A 53 -0.48 21.14 1.82
C PRO A 53 0.55 20.46 2.73
N LYS A 54 0.10 19.89 3.85
CA LYS A 54 0.93 19.08 4.76
C LYS A 54 1.06 17.63 4.32
N ALA A 55 0.19 17.16 3.42
CA ALA A 55 0.24 15.81 2.89
C ALA A 55 1.40 15.62 1.90
N ARG A 56 2.60 15.37 2.44
CA ARG A 56 3.84 15.12 1.67
C ARG A 56 4.40 13.72 1.89
N SER A 57 3.63 12.86 2.53
CA SER A 57 4.01 11.48 2.76
C SER A 57 3.28 10.57 1.77
N GLY A 58 3.75 9.34 1.65
CA GLY A 58 3.08 8.34 0.83
C GLY A 58 3.20 6.95 1.43
N MET A 59 2.13 6.16 1.32
CA MET A 59 2.16 4.75 1.69
C MET A 59 2.38 3.89 0.45
N ARG A 60 3.35 2.99 0.48
CA ARG A 60 3.63 2.12 -0.67
C ARG A 60 2.49 1.12 -0.89
N LEU A 61 2.09 0.92 -2.15
CA LEU A 61 1.19 -0.16 -2.53
C LEU A 61 1.86 -1.53 -2.31
N MET A 62 1.32 -2.31 -1.38
CA MET A 62 1.76 -3.70 -1.11
C MET A 62 1.01 -4.75 -1.93
N ARG A 63 -0.19 -4.40 -2.41
CA ARG A 63 -1.07 -5.30 -3.15
C ARG A 63 -0.57 -5.53 -4.58
N GLU A 64 -0.21 -6.78 -4.89
CA GLU A 64 0.36 -7.16 -6.20
C GLU A 64 -0.70 -7.28 -7.30
N ASP A 65 -1.93 -7.68 -6.96
CA ASP A 65 -3.09 -7.77 -7.85
C ASP A 65 -3.38 -6.43 -8.53
N GLN A 66 -3.26 -5.33 -7.78
CA GLN A 66 -3.49 -3.99 -8.32
C GLN A 66 -2.26 -3.40 -9.03
N ARG A 67 -1.06 -3.91 -8.72
CA ARG A 67 0.19 -3.37 -9.26
C ARG A 67 0.21 -3.43 -10.79
N ALA A 68 -0.24 -4.54 -11.36
CA ALA A 68 -0.26 -4.72 -12.81
C ALA A 68 -1.14 -3.66 -13.51
N PHE A 69 -2.30 -3.33 -12.93
CA PHE A 69 -3.19 -2.31 -13.50
C PHE A 69 -2.61 -0.90 -13.39
N TYR A 70 -1.91 -0.58 -12.30
CA TYR A 70 -1.19 0.70 -12.18
C TYR A 70 -0.01 0.80 -13.15
N GLN A 71 0.67 -0.31 -13.46
CA GLN A 71 1.70 -0.33 -14.50
C GLN A 71 1.13 0.00 -15.88
N LEU A 72 -0.04 -0.55 -16.22
CA LEU A 72 -0.74 -0.20 -17.46
C LEU A 72 -1.13 1.28 -17.49
N ALA A 73 -1.59 1.82 -16.37
CA ALA A 73 -1.90 3.25 -16.25
C ALA A 73 -0.66 4.14 -16.42
N VAL A 74 0.51 3.71 -15.91
CA VAL A 74 1.79 4.42 -16.13
C VAL A 74 2.18 4.39 -17.60
N GLN A 75 2.08 3.24 -18.27
CA GLN A 75 2.38 3.13 -19.70
C GLN A 75 1.51 4.06 -20.56
N GLU A 76 0.23 4.18 -20.21
CA GLU A 76 -0.68 5.14 -20.85
C GLU A 76 -0.21 6.59 -20.63
N ALA A 77 0.18 6.94 -19.40
CA ALA A 77 0.69 8.27 -19.07
C ALA A 77 2.03 8.58 -19.76
N GLU A 78 2.93 7.59 -19.88
CA GLU A 78 4.21 7.71 -20.60
C GLU A 78 4.02 8.14 -22.05
N VAL A 79 3.10 7.46 -22.75
CA VAL A 79 2.78 7.77 -24.15
C VAL A 79 2.08 9.11 -24.28
N THR A 80 1.16 9.43 -23.36
CA THR A 80 0.35 10.66 -23.40
C THR A 80 1.19 11.91 -23.14
N PHE A 81 2.12 11.85 -22.18
CA PHE A 81 2.92 13.00 -21.74
C PHE A 81 4.37 12.98 -22.25
N GLY A 82 4.79 11.93 -22.96
CA GLY A 82 6.15 11.80 -23.49
C GLY A 82 7.22 11.61 -22.41
N ILE A 83 6.85 10.97 -21.30
CA ILE A 83 7.73 10.68 -20.16
C ILE A 83 8.14 9.19 -20.14
N ARG A 84 9.17 8.85 -19.38
CA ARG A 84 9.61 7.45 -19.14
C ARG A 84 9.76 7.14 -17.66
N ALA A 85 9.36 5.94 -17.28
CA ALA A 85 9.47 5.31 -15.97
C ALA A 85 10.17 3.94 -16.17
N ASN A 86 11.39 3.80 -15.66
CA ASN A 86 12.11 2.53 -15.80
C ASN A 86 11.62 1.52 -14.75
N ASN A 87 11.48 1.99 -13.49
CA ASN A 87 11.09 1.16 -12.37
C ASN A 87 10.01 1.88 -11.54
N PRO A 88 8.74 1.86 -11.98
CA PRO A 88 7.68 2.59 -11.30
C PRO A 88 7.39 2.00 -9.91
N LEU A 89 7.51 2.85 -8.90
CA LEU A 89 7.13 2.61 -7.52
C LEU A 89 5.84 3.37 -7.21
N PHE A 90 4.87 2.66 -6.65
CA PHE A 90 3.52 3.16 -6.44
C PHE A 90 3.26 3.52 -4.98
N PHE A 91 2.72 4.71 -4.75
CA PHE A 91 2.42 5.26 -3.43
C PHE A 91 1.04 5.88 -3.38
N PHE A 92 0.29 5.65 -2.29
CA PHE A 92 -0.92 6.38 -1.99
C PHE A 92 -0.58 7.72 -1.34
N TRP A 93 -1.29 8.79 -1.72
CA TRP A 93 -1.05 10.14 -1.24
C TRP A 93 -1.72 10.38 0.12
N VAL A 94 -0.92 10.46 1.20
CA VAL A 94 -1.41 10.55 2.58
C VAL A 94 -0.54 11.50 3.42
N GLU A 95 -1.11 12.20 4.41
CA GLU A 95 -0.31 13.05 5.31
C GLU A 95 0.50 12.21 6.30
N GLU A 96 -0.15 11.30 7.00
CA GLU A 96 0.45 10.50 8.06
C GLU A 96 0.37 8.99 7.75
N PRO A 97 1.45 8.38 7.23
CA PRO A 97 1.45 6.96 6.90
C PRO A 97 1.36 6.08 8.16
N LYS A 98 1.81 6.61 9.31
CA LYS A 98 1.86 5.87 10.59
C LYS A 98 0.48 5.60 11.19
N GLN A 99 -0.53 6.42 10.89
CA GLN A 99 -1.87 6.21 11.42
C GLN A 99 -2.58 5.06 10.70
N GLU A 100 -2.48 5.05 9.37
CA GLU A 100 -3.00 3.97 8.52
C GLU A 100 -2.27 2.64 8.80
N GLU A 101 -0.94 2.67 9.00
CA GLU A 101 -0.18 1.48 9.37
C GLU A 101 -0.66 0.88 10.71
N LYS A 102 -0.98 1.73 11.70
CA LYS A 102 -1.51 1.27 12.98
C LYS A 102 -2.87 0.59 12.82
N ALA A 103 -3.74 1.06 11.93
CA ALA A 103 -5.02 0.42 11.68
C ALA A 103 -4.83 -1.02 11.18
N LEU A 104 -3.91 -1.23 10.24
CA LEU A 104 -3.57 -2.57 9.73
C LEU A 104 -2.91 -3.47 10.80
N GLN A 105 -2.11 -2.88 11.70
CA GLN A 105 -1.48 -3.62 12.79
C GLN A 105 -2.49 -4.07 13.86
N VAL A 106 -3.55 -3.29 14.11
CA VAL A 106 -4.59 -3.62 15.10
C VAL A 106 -5.36 -4.87 14.70
N ASP A 107 -5.74 -4.99 13.42
CA ASP A 107 -6.47 -6.17 12.93
C ASP A 107 -5.63 -7.44 13.03
N THR A 108 -4.36 -7.36 12.64
CA THR A 108 -3.44 -8.51 12.70
C THR A 108 -3.21 -8.97 14.14
N ARG A 109 -3.13 -8.02 15.07
CA ARG A 109 -2.85 -8.28 16.48
C ARG A 109 -3.96 -9.09 17.14
N PHE A 110 -5.23 -8.79 16.89
CA PHE A 110 -6.34 -9.53 17.49
C PHE A 110 -6.35 -11.01 17.07
N TRP A 111 -6.17 -11.29 15.77
CA TRP A 111 -6.13 -12.66 15.26
C TRP A 111 -4.92 -13.44 15.78
N TRP A 112 -3.77 -12.78 15.86
CA TRP A 112 -2.55 -13.35 16.43
C TRP A 112 -2.70 -13.71 17.91
N GLU A 113 -3.25 -12.82 18.73
CA GLU A 113 -3.45 -13.04 20.17
C GLU A 113 -4.45 -14.20 20.42
N ILE A 114 -5.53 -14.28 19.65
CA ILE A 114 -6.50 -15.39 19.73
C ILE A 114 -5.84 -16.71 19.34
N GLY A 115 -5.03 -16.73 18.28
CA GLY A 115 -4.32 -17.93 17.83
C GLY A 115 -3.37 -18.50 18.89
N ILE A 116 -2.59 -17.65 19.56
CA ILE A 116 -1.70 -18.06 20.65
C ILE A 116 -2.50 -18.64 21.82
N LEU A 117 -3.55 -17.95 22.27
CA LEU A 117 -4.34 -18.38 23.41
C LEU A 117 -5.02 -19.72 23.15
N ALA A 118 -5.57 -19.92 21.95
CA ALA A 118 -6.18 -21.18 21.55
C ALA A 118 -5.17 -22.34 21.56
N PHE A 119 -3.96 -22.12 21.02
CA PHE A 119 -2.90 -23.12 21.01
C PHE A 119 -2.44 -23.49 22.43
N CYS A 120 -2.20 -22.50 23.29
CA CYS A 120 -1.81 -22.73 24.68
C CYS A 120 -2.90 -23.50 25.45
N ALA A 121 -4.18 -23.13 25.29
CA ALA A 121 -5.28 -23.83 25.94
C ALA A 121 -5.39 -25.29 25.48
N PHE A 122 -5.19 -25.55 24.18
CA PHE A 122 -5.19 -26.90 23.62
C PHE A 122 -4.04 -27.76 24.17
N GLN A 123 -2.82 -27.20 24.26
CA GLN A 123 -1.67 -27.89 24.85
C GLN A 123 -1.85 -28.19 26.35
N LEU A 124 -2.45 -27.26 27.10
CA LEU A 124 -2.78 -27.48 28.51
C LEU A 124 -3.82 -28.60 28.68
N LEU A 125 -4.86 -28.63 27.85
CA LEU A 125 -5.84 -29.72 27.88
C LEU A 125 -5.19 -31.09 27.62
N PHE A 126 -4.32 -31.19 26.62
CA PHE A 126 -3.62 -32.44 26.30
C PHE A 126 -2.70 -32.90 27.44
N THR A 127 -1.94 -31.99 28.03
CA THR A 127 -1.02 -32.33 29.13
C THR A 127 -1.79 -32.72 30.40
N VAL A 128 -2.88 -32.04 30.74
CA VAL A 128 -3.74 -32.42 31.88
C VAL A 128 -4.41 -33.77 31.65
N ALA A 129 -4.94 -34.04 30.45
CA ALA A 129 -5.53 -35.34 30.13
C ALA A 129 -4.50 -36.49 30.22
N ALA A 130 -3.28 -36.26 29.75
CA ALA A 130 -2.20 -37.24 29.85
C ALA A 130 -1.79 -37.51 31.31
N VAL A 131 -1.65 -36.46 32.14
CA VAL A 131 -1.36 -36.60 33.57
C VAL A 131 -2.48 -37.31 34.31
N TRP A 132 -3.74 -36.96 34.00
CA TRP A 132 -4.91 -37.61 34.58
C TRP A 132 -4.96 -39.10 34.22
N ALA A 133 -4.79 -39.44 32.94
CA ALA A 133 -4.71 -40.83 32.49
C ALA A 133 -3.58 -41.60 33.20
N TYR A 134 -2.39 -41.00 33.34
CA TYR A 134 -1.28 -41.62 34.06
C TYR A 134 -1.60 -41.85 35.55
N SER A 135 -2.26 -40.90 36.22
CA SER A 135 -2.65 -41.05 37.63
C SER A 135 -3.70 -42.14 37.87
N VAL A 136 -4.59 -42.38 36.90
CA VAL A 136 -5.65 -43.40 36.99
C VAL A 136 -5.13 -44.80 36.63
N PHE A 137 -4.20 -44.90 35.69
CA PHE A 137 -3.65 -46.18 35.21
C PHE A 137 -2.39 -46.64 35.96
N LYS A 138 -1.88 -45.86 36.91
CA LYS A 138 -0.77 -46.29 37.77
C LYS A 138 -1.32 -47.29 38.80
N PRO A 139 -0.87 -48.56 38.78
CA PRO A 139 -1.31 -49.57 39.76
C PRO A 139 -0.86 -49.23 41.18
#